data_AF-A0A6N6N146-F1
#
_entry.id   AF-A0A6N6N146-F1
#
_cell.length_a   1.000
_cell.length_b   1.000
_cell.length_c   1.000
_cell.angle_alpha   90.00
_cell.angle_beta   90.00
_cell.angle_gamma   90.00
#
_symmetry.space_group_name_H-M   'P 1'
#
loop_
_entity.id
_entity.type
_entity.pdbx_description
1 polymer ?
#
loop_
_entity_poly.entity_id
_entity_poly.type
_entity_poly.pdbx_seq_one_letter_code
_entity_poly.pdbx_strand_id
1 'polypeptide(L)'
;MFKLMRFWAVLIIVSICLASPLYAADMSQGLTCPPGWKDNVSARGNDLIKQCIAPSQDAFIELYAAADTHNMTLGELLDAWTTAMTQRGLPFQNFVSEQPGQVSGHPAVTRVYSGHTKNNAQFDSSLVASRYNGMVYIFQGLSLKGREQARQQVRHAMNTWYYPGASSQNTGGSSAALPLGGGGAGAHGANHGGSMPTISGTFISDQKDYWGGAHYYRIYQFFNNGNYVEGTKNAKTGKVQMDSKRKRFKVAKSGKSYVVKGARSCTDGYVTDTEGNAVTRFKSGCYSSGGKAMYFHRAKHASSAAVNRVQTNGIPKISGTFIADKKDYWGGQYYYRMYHFYGDGTYVDGSQNAASGKVNMGSNRRKCKISKSGNYYVVRGGGSCTDGYVTDTKANMITRFKSGCYSSGGKAMYFELVR
;
A
#
# COMPACT_ATOMS: atom_id res chain seq x y z
N MET A 1 9.63 -65.68 42.88
CA MET A 1 9.54 -65.02 41.55
C MET A 1 8.33 -64.09 41.37
N PHE A 2 7.19 -64.29 42.05
CA PHE A 2 5.99 -63.43 41.87
C PHE A 2 6.09 -61.96 42.36
N LYS A 3 7.06 -61.63 43.23
CA LYS A 3 7.23 -60.24 43.72
C LYS A 3 8.03 -59.34 42.76
N LEU A 4 8.88 -59.91 41.91
CA LEU A 4 9.66 -59.13 40.93
C LEU A 4 8.79 -58.65 39.77
N MET A 5 7.81 -59.45 39.34
CA MET A 5 6.91 -59.13 38.22
C MET A 5 5.96 -57.96 38.51
N ARG A 6 5.56 -57.78 39.79
CA ARG A 6 4.70 -56.65 40.21
C ARG A 6 5.43 -55.31 40.19
N PHE A 7 6.73 -55.30 40.44
CA PHE A 7 7.52 -54.07 40.42
C PHE A 7 7.69 -53.53 39.00
N TRP A 8 7.91 -54.43 38.02
CA TRP A 8 8.01 -54.06 36.61
C TRP A 8 6.68 -53.58 36.01
N ALA A 9 5.55 -54.20 36.40
CA ALA A 9 4.24 -53.78 35.93
C ALA A 9 3.87 -52.35 36.41
N VAL A 10 4.21 -52.00 37.66
CA VAL A 10 3.98 -50.65 38.19
C VAL A 10 4.92 -49.63 37.53
N LEU A 11 6.18 -50.00 37.25
CA LEU A 11 7.13 -49.11 36.57
C LEU A 11 6.68 -48.77 35.14
N ILE A 12 6.12 -49.73 34.40
CA ILE A 12 5.61 -49.53 33.04
C ILE A 12 4.35 -48.64 33.05
N ILE A 13 3.43 -48.86 34.00
CA ILE A 13 2.20 -48.04 34.13
C ILE A 13 2.54 -46.59 34.51
N VAL A 14 3.50 -46.38 35.42
CA VAL A 14 3.97 -45.03 35.79
C VAL A 14 4.71 -44.36 34.62
N SER A 15 5.45 -45.12 33.80
CA SER A 15 6.13 -44.58 32.62
C SER A 15 5.18 -44.19 31.47
N ILE A 16 3.99 -44.80 31.38
CA ILE A 16 2.94 -44.41 30.41
C ILE A 16 2.17 -43.17 30.91
N CYS A 17 2.01 -42.99 32.24
CA CYS A 17 1.36 -41.81 32.80
C CYS A 17 2.25 -40.55 32.86
N LEU A 18 3.58 -40.70 32.73
CA LEU A 18 4.53 -39.58 32.64
C LEU A 18 4.82 -39.15 31.18
N ALA A 19 4.26 -39.86 30.19
CA ALA A 19 4.11 -39.31 28.84
C ALA A 19 3.09 -38.17 28.92
N SER A 20 3.57 -36.98 29.27
CA SER A 20 2.80 -35.75 29.14
C SER A 20 2.17 -35.77 27.75
N PRO A 21 0.86 -35.50 27.59
CA PRO A 21 0.33 -35.26 26.25
C PRO A 21 1.22 -34.16 25.68
N LEU A 22 1.95 -34.46 24.61
CA LEU A 22 2.53 -33.42 23.77
C LEU A 22 1.33 -32.55 23.41
N TYR A 23 1.15 -31.44 24.14
CA TYR A 23 0.07 -30.51 23.91
C TYR A 23 0.19 -30.13 22.45
N ALA A 24 -0.73 -30.63 21.62
CA ALA A 24 -0.86 -30.15 20.26
C ALA A 24 -1.09 -28.65 20.41
N ALA A 25 -0.06 -27.87 20.11
CA ALA A 25 -0.10 -26.45 20.36
C ALA A 25 -1.29 -25.89 19.56
N ASP A 26 -2.18 -25.18 20.25
CA ASP A 26 -3.33 -24.58 19.59
C ASP A 26 -2.82 -23.54 18.58
N MET A 27 -2.86 -23.92 17.29
CA MET A 27 -2.34 -23.10 16.20
C MET A 27 -3.07 -21.75 16.09
N SER A 28 -4.27 -21.64 16.67
CA SER A 28 -5.01 -20.39 16.75
C SER A 28 -4.29 -19.34 17.60
N GLN A 29 -3.39 -19.73 18.51
CA GLN A 29 -2.55 -18.83 19.31
C GLN A 29 -1.45 -18.14 18.49
N GLY A 30 -1.12 -18.71 17.33
CA GLY A 30 -0.22 -18.09 16.36
C GLY A 30 -0.78 -16.79 15.76
N LEU A 31 -2.09 -16.56 15.93
CA LEU A 31 -2.81 -15.37 15.50
C LEU A 31 -3.38 -14.61 16.70
N THR A 32 -2.85 -13.41 16.95
CA THR A 32 -3.44 -12.50 17.94
C THR A 32 -4.43 -11.55 17.27
N CYS A 33 -5.65 -11.45 17.80
CA CYS A 33 -6.62 -10.46 17.32
C CYS A 33 -6.10 -9.04 17.58
N PRO A 34 -6.25 -8.10 16.64
CA PRO A 34 -5.89 -6.71 16.88
C PRO A 34 -6.63 -6.13 18.10
N PRO A 35 -6.06 -5.14 18.80
CA PRO A 35 -6.70 -4.54 19.96
C PRO A 35 -8.12 -4.04 19.66
N GLY A 36 -9.07 -4.42 20.51
CA GLY A 36 -10.48 -4.07 20.37
C GLY A 36 -11.28 -4.93 19.38
N TRP A 37 -10.64 -5.83 18.64
CA TRP A 37 -11.35 -6.77 17.75
C TRP A 37 -11.92 -7.94 18.54
N LYS A 38 -13.08 -8.44 18.11
CA LYS A 38 -13.73 -9.59 18.74
C LYS A 38 -13.31 -10.88 18.05
N ASP A 39 -12.82 -11.84 18.84
CA ASP A 39 -12.66 -13.22 18.39
C ASP A 39 -14.04 -13.88 18.26
N ASN A 40 -14.43 -14.23 17.04
CA ASN A 40 -15.73 -14.82 16.75
C ASN A 40 -15.65 -16.34 16.79
N VAL A 41 -15.60 -16.88 18.01
CA VAL A 41 -15.52 -18.32 18.26
C VAL A 41 -16.72 -19.08 17.68
N SER A 42 -17.91 -18.45 17.67
CA SER A 42 -19.15 -19.07 17.17
C SER A 42 -19.18 -19.30 15.66
N ALA A 43 -18.34 -18.61 14.87
CA ALA A 43 -18.29 -18.80 13.42
C ALA A 43 -17.25 -19.84 12.99
N ARG A 44 -16.50 -20.43 13.94
CA ARG A 44 -15.48 -21.44 13.64
C ARG A 44 -16.15 -22.73 13.16
N GLY A 45 -15.74 -23.18 11.98
CA GLY A 45 -16.08 -24.49 11.42
C GLY A 45 -14.98 -25.50 11.66
N ASN A 46 -14.97 -26.59 10.87
CA ASN A 46 -13.95 -27.63 10.97
C ASN A 46 -12.56 -27.15 10.51
N ASP A 47 -12.52 -26.17 9.60
CA ASP A 47 -11.31 -25.64 8.95
C ASP A 47 -10.93 -24.24 9.45
N LEU A 48 -11.90 -23.41 9.84
CA LEU A 48 -11.66 -22.07 10.39
C LEU A 48 -11.29 -22.14 11.88
N ILE A 49 -10.00 -21.98 12.20
CA ILE A 49 -9.48 -22.11 13.57
C ILE A 49 -9.43 -20.78 14.33
N LYS A 50 -9.45 -19.63 13.64
CA LYS A 50 -9.48 -18.29 14.27
C LYS A 50 -10.16 -17.28 13.35
N GLN A 51 -11.05 -16.44 13.89
CA GLN A 51 -11.64 -15.31 13.18
C GLN A 51 -11.69 -14.10 14.11
N CYS A 52 -11.10 -12.98 13.71
CA CYS A 52 -11.22 -11.73 14.44
C CYS A 52 -11.90 -10.68 13.56
N ILE A 53 -12.92 -10.02 14.09
CA ILE A 53 -13.71 -9.02 13.35
C ILE A 53 -13.54 -7.66 14.01
N ALA A 54 -13.30 -6.62 13.20
CA ALA A 54 -13.26 -5.25 13.67
C ALA A 54 -14.62 -4.82 14.25
N PRO A 55 -14.67 -3.98 15.30
CA PRO A 55 -15.94 -3.48 15.86
C PRO A 55 -16.87 -2.84 14.84
N SER A 56 -16.29 -2.15 13.86
CA SER A 56 -16.97 -1.49 12.74
C SER A 56 -17.44 -2.44 11.63
N GLN A 57 -17.10 -3.73 11.72
CA GLN A 57 -17.42 -4.77 10.73
C GLN A 57 -16.93 -4.46 9.30
N ASP A 58 -15.93 -3.58 9.16
CA ASP A 58 -15.33 -3.17 7.89
C ASP A 58 -13.96 -3.81 7.65
N ALA A 59 -13.52 -4.67 8.55
CA ALA A 59 -12.33 -5.48 8.38
C ALA A 59 -12.43 -6.77 9.21
N PHE A 60 -11.76 -7.81 8.75
CA PHE A 60 -11.62 -9.05 9.48
C PHE A 60 -10.30 -9.75 9.13
N ILE A 61 -9.92 -10.68 9.99
CA ILE A 61 -8.85 -11.65 9.76
C ILE A 61 -9.34 -13.05 10.10
N GLU A 62 -8.91 -14.03 9.31
CA GLU A 62 -9.30 -15.43 9.43
C GLU A 62 -8.09 -16.33 9.22
N LEU A 63 -7.96 -17.36 10.04
CA LEU A 63 -6.95 -18.40 9.90
C LEU A 63 -7.64 -19.74 9.71
N TYR A 64 -7.35 -20.37 8.57
CA TYR A 64 -7.84 -21.68 8.20
C TYR A 64 -6.72 -22.72 8.30
N ALA A 65 -7.09 -23.95 8.64
CA ALA A 65 -6.19 -25.09 8.68
C ALA A 65 -6.88 -26.32 8.07
N ALA A 66 -6.16 -27.05 7.21
CA ALA A 66 -6.61 -28.31 6.65
C ALA A 66 -5.43 -29.29 6.52
N ALA A 67 -5.72 -30.59 6.51
CA ALA A 67 -4.69 -31.59 6.24
C ALA A 67 -4.13 -31.41 4.82
N ASP A 68 -2.82 -31.52 4.66
CA ASP A 68 -2.13 -31.45 3.37
C ASP A 68 -2.31 -32.76 2.60
N THR A 69 -3.54 -32.99 2.13
CA THR A 69 -3.94 -34.24 1.44
C THR A 69 -3.62 -34.23 -0.05
N HIS A 70 -3.13 -33.11 -0.57
CA HIS A 70 -2.91 -32.91 -1.99
C HIS A 70 -1.50 -32.37 -2.23
N ASN A 71 -0.76 -32.97 -3.17
CA ASN A 71 0.56 -32.52 -3.60
C ASN A 71 0.49 -31.25 -4.50
N MET A 72 -0.32 -30.26 -4.11
CA MET A 72 -0.43 -28.98 -4.81
C MET A 72 0.67 -28.00 -4.37
N THR A 73 1.11 -27.11 -5.23
CA THR A 73 1.95 -25.97 -4.82
C THR A 73 1.13 -24.97 -3.97
N LEU A 74 1.79 -24.11 -3.19
CA LEU A 74 1.10 -23.08 -2.39
C LEU A 74 0.31 -22.09 -3.27
N GLY A 75 0.76 -21.83 -4.49
CA GLY A 75 0.05 -21.01 -5.47
C GLY A 75 -1.25 -21.67 -5.93
N GLU A 76 -1.17 -22.93 -6.39
CA GLU A 76 -2.34 -23.71 -6.83
C GLU A 76 -3.37 -23.88 -5.72
N LEU A 77 -2.91 -24.08 -4.48
CA LEU A 77 -3.77 -24.08 -3.30
C LEU A 77 -4.54 -22.75 -3.17
N LEU A 78 -3.86 -21.61 -3.30
CA LEU A 78 -4.50 -20.30 -3.22
C LEU A 78 -5.48 -20.07 -4.40
N ASP A 79 -5.22 -20.64 -5.58
CA ASP A 79 -6.16 -20.60 -6.71
C ASP A 79 -7.43 -21.39 -6.42
N ALA A 80 -7.29 -22.62 -5.90
CA ALA A 80 -8.43 -23.44 -5.47
C ALA A 80 -9.22 -22.77 -4.34
N TRP A 81 -8.51 -22.22 -3.34
CA TRP A 81 -9.11 -21.52 -2.21
C TRP A 81 -9.90 -20.29 -2.64
N THR A 82 -9.30 -19.41 -3.44
CA THR A 82 -9.95 -18.19 -3.92
C THR A 82 -11.16 -18.49 -4.79
N THR A 83 -11.10 -19.54 -5.62
CA THR A 83 -12.24 -20.03 -6.39
C THR A 83 -13.38 -20.47 -5.48
N ALA A 84 -13.10 -21.34 -4.50
CA ALA A 84 -14.12 -21.84 -3.56
C ALA A 84 -14.74 -20.72 -2.72
N MET A 85 -13.92 -19.79 -2.23
CA MET A 85 -14.39 -18.67 -1.42
C MET A 85 -15.18 -17.64 -2.26
N THR A 86 -14.82 -17.46 -3.53
CA THR A 86 -15.60 -16.64 -4.46
C THR A 86 -16.98 -17.22 -4.71
N GLN A 87 -17.09 -18.55 -4.86
CA GLN A 87 -18.39 -19.24 -4.95
C GLN A 87 -19.23 -19.06 -3.67
N ARG A 88 -18.59 -18.94 -2.51
CA ARG A 88 -19.23 -18.62 -1.22
C ARG A 88 -19.53 -17.11 -1.04
N GLY A 89 -19.25 -16.29 -2.05
CA GLY A 89 -19.59 -14.88 -2.08
C GLY A 89 -18.51 -13.93 -1.56
N LEU A 90 -17.29 -14.41 -1.27
CA LEU A 90 -16.16 -13.54 -0.94
C LEU A 90 -15.56 -12.91 -2.21
N PRO A 91 -15.22 -11.62 -2.19
CA PRO A 91 -14.92 -10.90 -3.42
C PRO A 91 -13.42 -11.01 -3.82
N PHE A 92 -12.93 -12.14 -4.31
CA PHE A 92 -11.55 -12.22 -4.85
C PHE A 92 -11.49 -11.80 -6.33
N GLN A 93 -11.77 -10.52 -6.61
CA GLN A 93 -12.02 -10.05 -7.98
C GLN A 93 -10.76 -9.69 -8.77
N ASN A 94 -9.87 -8.86 -8.21
CA ASN A 94 -8.71 -8.34 -8.93
C ASN A 94 -7.43 -8.76 -8.23
N PHE A 95 -6.74 -9.75 -8.79
CA PHE A 95 -5.39 -10.11 -8.38
C PHE A 95 -4.43 -8.94 -8.62
N VAL A 96 -3.68 -8.55 -7.58
CA VAL A 96 -2.75 -7.42 -7.60
C VAL A 96 -1.31 -7.90 -7.67
N SER A 97 -0.95 -8.86 -6.81
CA SER A 97 0.42 -9.38 -6.74
C SER A 97 0.50 -10.70 -5.99
N GLU A 98 1.51 -11.49 -6.30
CA GLU A 98 1.97 -12.65 -5.53
C GLU A 98 3.44 -12.46 -5.17
N GLN A 99 3.82 -12.84 -3.95
CA GLN A 99 5.20 -12.77 -3.50
C GLN A 99 5.52 -13.96 -2.58
N PRO A 100 6.69 -14.61 -2.75
CA PRO A 100 7.16 -15.60 -1.80
C PRO A 100 7.56 -14.92 -0.48
N GLY A 101 7.50 -15.67 0.61
CA GLY A 101 7.92 -15.25 1.95
C GLY A 101 8.07 -16.46 2.86
N GLN A 102 8.04 -16.21 4.17
CA GLN A 102 8.08 -17.28 5.16
C GLN A 102 7.27 -16.92 6.42
N VAL A 103 6.78 -17.95 7.11
CA VAL A 103 6.12 -17.87 8.43
C VAL A 103 6.88 -18.79 9.38
N SER A 104 7.46 -18.23 10.45
CA SER A 104 8.34 -18.98 11.38
C SER A 104 9.45 -19.79 10.69
N GLY A 105 9.98 -19.32 9.55
CA GLY A 105 11.01 -20.02 8.76
C GLY A 105 10.47 -21.03 7.74
N HIS A 106 9.15 -21.26 7.68
CA HIS A 106 8.52 -22.14 6.71
C HIS A 106 8.10 -21.37 5.45
N PRO A 107 8.29 -21.93 4.23
CA PRO A 107 7.91 -21.27 2.99
C PRO A 107 6.44 -20.85 2.97
N ALA A 108 6.20 -19.61 2.56
CA ALA A 108 4.88 -19.05 2.41
C ALA A 108 4.73 -18.34 1.07
N VAL A 109 3.50 -18.25 0.59
CA VAL A 109 3.12 -17.44 -0.57
C VAL A 109 2.06 -16.43 -0.13
N THR A 110 2.32 -15.16 -0.42
CA THR A 110 1.40 -14.05 -0.14
C THR A 110 0.77 -13.57 -1.44
N ARG A 111 -0.56 -13.46 -1.48
CA ARG A 111 -1.30 -12.83 -2.58
C ARG A 111 -2.11 -11.65 -2.09
N VAL A 112 -2.18 -10.61 -2.92
CA VAL A 112 -2.99 -9.42 -2.65
C VAL A 112 -4.05 -9.30 -3.72
N TYR A 113 -5.27 -9.03 -3.29
CA TYR A 113 -6.43 -8.79 -4.13
C TYR A 113 -7.06 -7.44 -3.80
N SER A 114 -7.80 -6.90 -4.76
CA SER A 114 -8.68 -5.75 -4.54
C SER A 114 -10.00 -5.96 -5.26
N GLY A 115 -11.03 -5.23 -4.86
CA GLY A 115 -12.31 -5.29 -5.56
C GLY A 115 -13.39 -4.50 -4.86
N HIS A 116 -14.63 -4.84 -5.18
CA HIS A 116 -15.81 -4.18 -4.61
C HIS A 116 -16.77 -5.19 -4.01
N THR A 117 -17.32 -4.87 -2.84
CA THR A 117 -18.43 -5.63 -2.26
C THR A 117 -19.68 -5.46 -3.11
N LYS A 118 -20.73 -6.26 -2.87
CA LYS A 118 -22.04 -6.10 -3.53
C LYS A 118 -22.61 -4.69 -3.40
N ASN A 119 -22.28 -3.98 -2.32
CA ASN A 119 -22.71 -2.60 -2.06
C ASN A 119 -21.74 -1.55 -2.65
N ASN A 120 -20.88 -1.95 -3.59
CA ASN A 120 -19.89 -1.10 -4.27
C ASN A 120 -18.83 -0.47 -3.35
N ALA A 121 -18.65 -1.01 -2.13
CA ALA A 121 -17.58 -0.59 -1.24
C ALA A 121 -16.27 -1.25 -1.69
N GLN A 122 -15.22 -0.44 -1.89
CA GLN A 122 -13.92 -0.99 -2.25
C GLN A 122 -13.27 -1.67 -1.05
N PHE A 123 -12.53 -2.76 -1.30
CA PHE A 123 -11.70 -3.40 -0.28
C PHE A 123 -10.34 -3.79 -0.87
N ASP A 124 -9.38 -4.00 0.04
CA ASP A 124 -8.17 -4.75 -0.21
C ASP A 124 -8.23 -6.05 0.61
N SER A 125 -7.80 -7.15 0.01
CA SER A 125 -7.67 -8.44 0.68
C SER A 125 -6.27 -9.00 0.48
N SER A 126 -5.77 -9.70 1.49
CA SER A 126 -4.47 -10.36 1.46
C SER A 126 -4.65 -11.79 1.93
N LEU A 127 -4.00 -12.72 1.23
CA LEU A 127 -3.95 -14.15 1.56
C LEU A 127 -2.50 -14.54 1.78
N VAL A 128 -2.24 -15.37 2.79
CA VAL A 128 -0.95 -16.01 3.01
C VAL A 128 -1.20 -17.51 3.16
N ALA A 129 -0.60 -18.32 2.29
CA ALA A 129 -0.59 -19.77 2.43
C ALA A 129 0.78 -20.26 2.89
N SER A 130 0.81 -21.20 3.82
CA SER A 130 2.04 -21.82 4.34
C SER A 130 1.77 -23.24 4.83
N ARG A 131 2.81 -24.06 4.90
CA ARG A 131 2.78 -25.46 5.34
C ARG A 131 3.54 -25.67 6.62
N TYR A 132 2.97 -26.43 7.54
CA TYR A 132 3.62 -26.80 8.80
C TYR A 132 3.04 -28.11 9.36
N ASN A 133 3.90 -29.04 9.76
CA ASN A 133 3.52 -30.33 10.37
C ASN A 133 2.43 -31.12 9.61
N GLY A 134 2.53 -31.23 8.28
CA GLY A 134 1.57 -31.97 7.46
C GLY A 134 0.21 -31.29 7.29
N MET A 135 0.09 -30.05 7.75
CA MET A 135 -1.09 -29.21 7.61
C MET A 135 -0.79 -28.02 6.70
N VAL A 136 -1.82 -27.56 6.00
CA VAL A 136 -1.81 -26.34 5.23
C VAL A 136 -2.61 -25.28 5.98
N TYR A 137 -2.04 -24.08 6.05
CA TYR A 137 -2.65 -22.94 6.70
C TYR A 137 -2.87 -21.82 5.70
N ILE A 138 -4.06 -21.23 5.73
CA ILE A 138 -4.40 -20.06 4.91
C ILE A 138 -4.85 -18.95 5.85
N PHE A 139 -4.07 -17.87 5.89
CA PHE A 139 -4.43 -16.65 6.59
C PHE A 139 -5.01 -15.66 5.58
N GLN A 140 -6.30 -15.36 5.73
CA GLN A 140 -6.99 -14.29 5.03
C GLN A 140 -7.13 -13.02 5.88
N GLY A 141 -6.83 -11.87 5.29
CA GLY A 141 -7.16 -10.56 5.80
C GLY A 141 -7.97 -9.76 4.78
N LEU A 142 -8.98 -9.02 5.24
CA LEU A 142 -9.76 -8.12 4.40
C LEU A 142 -10.02 -6.81 5.15
N SER A 143 -9.92 -5.69 4.44
CA SER A 143 -10.29 -4.37 4.96
C SER A 143 -10.93 -3.52 3.86
N LEU A 144 -12.03 -2.82 4.18
CA LEU A 144 -12.61 -1.82 3.29
C LEU A 144 -11.68 -0.61 3.13
N LYS A 145 -11.64 -0.04 1.92
CA LYS A 145 -10.85 1.17 1.64
C LYS A 145 -11.42 2.38 2.35
N GLY A 146 -10.53 3.30 2.76
CA GLY A 146 -10.89 4.47 3.58
C GLY A 146 -10.84 4.20 5.09
N ARG A 147 -10.48 2.98 5.50
CA ARG A 147 -10.31 2.56 6.90
C ARG A 147 -8.85 2.23 7.17
N GLU A 148 -8.00 3.25 7.13
CA GLU A 148 -6.54 3.07 7.17
C GLU A 148 -6.06 2.38 8.45
N GLN A 149 -6.66 2.68 9.60
CA GLN A 149 -6.32 2.00 10.86
C GLN A 149 -6.62 0.51 10.80
N ALA A 150 -7.82 0.12 10.33
CA ALA A 150 -8.20 -1.28 10.20
C ALA A 150 -7.28 -2.01 9.20
N ARG A 151 -6.96 -1.36 8.07
CA ARG A 151 -5.99 -1.89 7.09
C ARG A 151 -4.61 -2.12 7.70
N GLN A 152 -4.11 -1.18 8.51
CA GLN A 152 -2.84 -1.33 9.22
C GLN A 152 -2.88 -2.48 10.22
N GLN A 153 -3.97 -2.61 10.98
CA GLN A 153 -4.18 -3.69 11.94
C GLN A 153 -4.21 -5.07 11.27
N VAL A 154 -4.93 -5.22 10.15
CA VAL A 154 -4.94 -6.45 9.34
C VAL A 154 -3.52 -6.80 8.91
N ARG A 155 -2.79 -5.85 8.32
CA ARG A 155 -1.41 -6.09 7.85
C ARG A 155 -0.46 -6.45 8.97
N HIS A 156 -0.58 -5.78 10.11
CA HIS A 156 0.23 -6.07 11.28
C HIS A 156 -0.01 -7.50 11.76
N ALA A 157 -1.28 -7.89 11.97
CA ALA A 157 -1.64 -9.24 12.39
C ALA A 157 -1.11 -10.31 11.42
N MET A 158 -1.22 -10.06 10.11
CA MET A 158 -0.66 -10.94 9.09
C MET A 158 0.86 -11.06 9.16
N ASN A 159 1.58 -9.95 9.32
CA ASN A 159 3.04 -9.95 9.41
C ASN A 159 3.58 -10.56 10.72
N THR A 160 2.78 -10.59 11.78
CA THR A 160 3.14 -11.17 13.07
C THR A 160 2.63 -12.59 13.27
N TRP A 161 2.00 -13.18 12.25
CA TRP A 161 1.59 -14.58 12.32
C TRP A 161 2.82 -15.49 12.45
N TYR A 162 2.72 -16.47 13.34
CA TYR A 162 3.75 -17.46 13.60
C TYR A 162 3.11 -18.82 13.93
N TYR A 163 3.90 -19.89 13.86
CA TYR A 163 3.52 -21.22 14.36
C TYR A 163 3.92 -21.39 15.83
N PRO A 164 2.97 -21.57 16.77
CA PRO A 164 3.29 -21.86 18.16
C PRO A 164 4.12 -23.13 18.29
N GLY A 165 5.19 -23.09 19.08
CA GLY A 165 6.10 -24.23 19.28
C GLY A 165 7.08 -24.48 18.13
N ALA A 166 7.00 -23.75 17.01
CA ALA A 166 8.05 -23.77 16.01
C ALA A 166 9.27 -22.99 16.55
N SER A 167 10.38 -23.68 16.77
CA SER A 167 11.66 -22.99 17.01
C SER A 167 12.00 -22.17 15.78
N SER A 168 12.21 -20.86 15.94
CA SER A 168 12.69 -20.00 14.86
C SER A 168 13.96 -20.63 14.28
N GLN A 169 13.88 -21.19 13.07
CA GLN A 169 15.06 -21.69 12.37
C GLN A 169 15.97 -20.48 12.17
N ASN A 170 17.03 -20.42 12.98
CA ASN A 170 18.02 -19.37 12.98
C ASN A 170 18.92 -19.57 11.74
N THR A 171 18.36 -19.44 10.55
CA THR A 171 19.15 -19.38 9.32
C THR A 171 19.73 -17.98 9.22
N GLY A 172 21.01 -17.84 9.58
CA GLY A 172 21.82 -16.65 9.40
C GLY A 172 21.93 -16.28 7.92
N GLY A 173 20.93 -15.56 7.41
CA GLY A 173 20.85 -15.16 6.01
C GLY A 173 19.49 -14.59 5.64
N SER A 174 19.18 -13.37 6.11
CA SER A 174 18.22 -12.43 5.49
C SER A 174 17.00 -13.04 4.77
N SER A 175 16.31 -13.98 5.40
CA SER A 175 15.13 -14.62 4.82
C SER A 175 13.89 -13.76 5.09
N ALA A 176 13.18 -13.44 4.01
CA ALA A 176 12.23 -12.34 3.92
C ALA A 176 10.96 -12.58 4.76
N ALA A 177 10.76 -11.76 5.79
CA ALA A 177 9.47 -11.62 6.47
C ALA A 177 8.34 -11.37 5.45
N LEU A 178 7.11 -11.78 5.80
CA LEU A 178 5.95 -11.58 4.92
C LEU A 178 5.91 -10.14 4.36
N PRO A 179 5.80 -9.96 3.04
CA PRO A 179 6.06 -8.68 2.41
C PRO A 179 4.86 -7.71 2.47
N LEU A 180 3.97 -7.83 3.46
CA LEU A 180 2.74 -7.02 3.53
C LEU A 180 2.97 -5.58 4.03
N GLY A 181 4.21 -5.22 4.36
CA GLY A 181 4.63 -3.87 4.74
C GLY A 181 4.13 -3.42 6.11
N GLY A 182 5.05 -3.09 7.03
CA GLY A 182 4.71 -2.57 8.35
C GLY A 182 4.12 -1.17 8.27
N GLY A 183 2.82 -1.03 8.57
CA GLY A 183 2.14 0.26 8.67
C GLY A 183 2.32 0.86 10.06
N GLY A 184 3.35 1.68 10.24
CA GLY A 184 3.46 2.57 11.40
C GLY A 184 2.77 3.90 11.12
N ALA A 185 1.76 4.25 11.92
CA ALA A 185 1.21 5.59 11.98
C ALA A 185 2.11 6.48 12.84
N GLY A 186 2.69 7.54 12.27
CA GLY A 186 3.36 8.58 13.06
C GLY A 186 4.53 9.26 12.35
N ALA A 187 4.29 10.51 11.94
CA ALA A 187 5.25 11.58 11.69
C ALA A 187 6.30 11.41 10.59
N HIS A 188 6.56 12.53 9.90
CA HIS A 188 7.71 12.72 9.02
C HIS A 188 9.02 12.36 9.73
N GLY A 189 9.50 11.14 9.51
CA GLY A 189 10.74 10.65 10.08
C GLY A 189 11.00 9.22 9.65
N ALA A 190 11.88 9.05 8.66
CA ALA A 190 12.83 7.94 8.59
C ALA A 190 12.51 6.69 9.43
N ASN A 191 11.69 5.79 8.90
CA ASN A 191 11.30 4.51 9.50
C ASN A 191 12.45 3.81 10.26
N HIS A 192 12.24 3.54 11.55
CA HIS A 192 13.00 2.61 12.37
C HIS A 192 12.17 1.32 12.51
N GLY A 193 12.34 0.38 11.58
CA GLY A 193 11.62 -0.91 11.59
C GLY A 193 12.12 -1.90 10.53
N GLY A 194 13.14 -2.69 10.88
CA GLY A 194 13.42 -4.06 10.42
C GLY A 194 13.81 -4.35 8.97
N SER A 195 13.05 -3.92 7.97
CA SER A 195 13.21 -4.38 6.57
C SER A 195 13.54 -3.24 5.62
N MET A 196 14.44 -3.49 4.66
CA MET A 196 14.78 -2.50 3.65
C MET A 196 13.58 -2.28 2.71
N PRO A 197 13.27 -1.02 2.35
CA PRO A 197 12.21 -0.74 1.40
C PRO A 197 12.54 -1.32 0.03
N THR A 198 11.52 -1.93 -0.57
CA THR A 198 11.56 -2.49 -1.92
C THR A 198 11.24 -1.41 -2.94
N ILE A 199 11.93 -1.42 -4.08
CA ILE A 199 11.67 -0.51 -5.20
C ILE A 199 11.41 -1.33 -6.46
N SER A 200 10.26 -1.09 -7.09
CA SER A 200 9.86 -1.77 -8.32
C SER A 200 8.85 -0.95 -9.12
N GLY A 201 8.81 -1.20 -10.42
CA GLY A 201 7.97 -0.47 -11.37
C GLY A 201 8.70 0.67 -12.07
N THR A 202 7.95 1.41 -12.88
CA THR A 202 8.46 2.55 -13.64
C THR A 202 8.45 3.80 -12.79
N PHE A 203 9.49 4.62 -12.86
CA PHE A 203 9.60 5.92 -12.22
C PHE A 203 10.00 6.95 -13.24
N ILE A 204 9.41 8.15 -13.17
CA ILE A 204 9.68 9.25 -14.10
C ILE A 204 10.06 10.52 -13.33
N SER A 205 11.01 11.28 -13.86
CA SER A 205 11.41 12.56 -13.27
C SER A 205 10.28 13.59 -13.31
N ASP A 206 10.20 14.42 -12.28
CA ASP A 206 9.29 15.57 -12.19
C ASP A 206 9.74 16.75 -13.05
N GLN A 207 11.03 16.82 -13.33
CA GLN A 207 11.66 17.86 -14.13
C GLN A 207 12.18 17.32 -15.45
N LYS A 208 12.15 18.20 -16.46
CA LYS A 208 12.81 17.98 -17.75
C LYS A 208 14.29 18.31 -17.63
N ASP A 209 15.10 17.52 -18.30
CA ASP A 209 16.52 17.71 -18.47
C ASP A 209 16.80 18.04 -19.95
N TYR A 210 17.89 18.74 -20.25
CA TYR A 210 18.23 19.14 -21.63
C TYR A 210 19.52 18.46 -22.06
N TRP A 211 19.46 17.66 -23.12
CA TRP A 211 20.64 17.08 -23.75
C TRP A 211 20.36 16.82 -25.23
N GLY A 212 21.40 16.88 -26.07
CA GLY A 212 21.29 16.55 -27.50
C GLY A 212 20.25 17.40 -28.27
N GLY A 213 20.08 18.67 -27.90
CA GLY A 213 19.16 19.57 -28.61
C GLY A 213 17.69 19.51 -28.17
N ALA A 214 17.31 18.62 -27.26
CA ALA A 214 15.92 18.44 -26.84
C ALA A 214 15.77 18.26 -25.32
N HIS A 215 14.53 18.46 -24.85
CA HIS A 215 14.16 18.25 -23.46
C HIS A 215 13.57 16.85 -23.26
N TYR A 216 13.96 16.20 -22.17
CA TYR A 216 13.55 14.84 -21.84
C TYR A 216 13.23 14.68 -20.36
N TYR A 217 12.32 13.78 -20.04
CA TYR A 217 12.18 13.22 -18.72
C TYR A 217 13.03 11.96 -18.60
N ARG A 218 13.67 11.75 -17.46
CA ARG A 218 14.41 10.52 -17.17
C ARG A 218 13.44 9.47 -16.63
N ILE A 219 13.60 8.24 -17.08
CA ILE A 219 12.80 7.09 -16.66
C ILE A 219 13.72 6.04 -16.05
N TYR A 220 13.25 5.41 -14.98
CA TYR A 220 13.84 4.20 -14.43
C TYR A 220 12.77 3.12 -14.34
N GLN A 221 13.05 1.92 -14.85
CA GLN A 221 12.21 0.75 -14.63
C GLN A 221 12.95 -0.19 -13.69
N PHE A 222 12.51 -0.27 -12.44
CA PHE A 222 13.06 -1.19 -11.44
C PHE A 222 12.33 -2.53 -11.48
N PHE A 223 13.09 -3.62 -11.41
CA PHE A 223 12.61 -4.99 -11.35
C PHE A 223 12.84 -5.57 -9.94
N ASN A 224 11.98 -6.49 -9.52
CA ASN A 224 12.05 -7.12 -8.19
C ASN A 224 13.33 -7.96 -7.96
N ASN A 225 14.11 -8.23 -9.01
CA ASN A 225 15.33 -9.03 -8.94
C ASN A 225 16.62 -8.20 -8.74
N GLY A 226 16.49 -6.94 -8.28
CA GLY A 226 17.65 -6.06 -8.05
C GLY A 226 18.26 -5.49 -9.33
N ASN A 227 17.55 -5.54 -10.46
CA ASN A 227 17.96 -4.90 -11.71
C ASN A 227 17.05 -3.72 -12.06
N TYR A 228 17.56 -2.78 -12.84
CA TYR A 228 16.78 -1.71 -13.43
C TYR A 228 17.27 -1.40 -14.85
N VAL A 229 16.42 -0.77 -15.65
CA VAL A 229 16.82 -0.14 -16.92
C VAL A 229 16.54 1.35 -16.86
N GLU A 230 17.43 2.12 -17.48
CA GLU A 230 17.27 3.55 -17.66
C GLU A 230 16.48 3.81 -18.94
N GLY A 231 15.85 4.96 -19.02
CA GLY A 231 15.14 5.37 -20.21
C GLY A 231 14.88 6.86 -20.20
N THR A 232 14.28 7.32 -21.28
CA THR A 232 14.01 8.72 -21.51
C THR A 232 12.64 8.87 -22.16
N LYS A 233 11.97 9.97 -21.88
CA LYS A 233 10.74 10.37 -22.57
C LYS A 233 10.93 11.76 -23.12
N ASN A 234 10.89 11.90 -24.44
CA ASN A 234 11.00 13.21 -25.08
C ASN A 234 9.83 14.10 -24.62
N ALA A 235 10.14 15.28 -24.10
CA ALA A 235 9.15 16.18 -23.51
C ALA A 235 8.20 16.78 -24.57
N LYS A 236 8.64 16.92 -25.83
CA LYS A 236 7.85 17.46 -26.94
C LYS A 236 6.98 16.38 -27.58
N THR A 237 7.56 15.23 -27.93
CA THR A 237 6.88 14.18 -28.70
C THR A 237 6.23 13.12 -27.84
N GLY A 238 6.59 13.03 -26.56
CA GLY A 238 6.15 11.96 -25.66
C GLY A 238 6.75 10.58 -25.94
N LYS A 239 7.60 10.45 -26.98
CA LYS A 239 8.25 9.18 -27.35
C LYS A 239 9.12 8.69 -26.19
N VAL A 240 8.87 7.45 -25.77
CA VAL A 240 9.66 6.75 -24.74
C VAL A 240 10.72 5.90 -25.41
N GLN A 241 11.94 5.97 -24.91
CA GLN A 241 13.05 5.12 -25.32
C GLN A 241 13.71 4.55 -24.07
N MET A 242 13.70 3.23 -23.93
CA MET A 242 14.34 2.52 -22.84
C MET A 242 15.70 1.97 -23.31
N ASP A 243 16.68 1.98 -22.41
CA ASP A 243 17.96 1.31 -22.60
C ASP A 243 17.73 -0.22 -22.62
N SER A 244 18.50 -0.92 -23.44
CA SER A 244 18.49 -2.38 -23.51
C SER A 244 19.28 -3.02 -22.37
N LYS A 245 20.27 -2.28 -21.82
CA LYS A 245 21.18 -2.80 -20.80
C LYS A 245 20.56 -2.73 -19.41
N ARG A 246 20.35 -3.90 -18.80
CA ARG A 246 20.00 -4.01 -17.37
C ARG A 246 21.20 -3.67 -16.50
N LYS A 247 20.96 -2.87 -15.47
CA LYS A 247 21.95 -2.47 -14.46
C LYS A 247 21.51 -2.99 -13.10
N ARG A 248 22.45 -3.38 -12.25
CA ARG A 248 22.12 -3.80 -10.87
C ARG A 248 21.91 -2.57 -9.99
N PHE A 249 21.00 -2.67 -9.04
CA PHE A 249 20.83 -1.71 -7.96
C PHE A 249 20.71 -2.43 -6.62
N LYS A 250 20.96 -1.69 -5.55
CA LYS A 250 20.63 -2.07 -4.18
C LYS A 250 19.98 -0.89 -3.47
N VAL A 251 19.00 -1.19 -2.62
CA VAL A 251 18.54 -0.24 -1.61
C VAL A 251 19.36 -0.50 -0.37
N ALA A 252 19.94 0.55 0.22
CA ALA A 252 20.74 0.45 1.43
C ALA A 252 20.33 1.54 2.43
N LYS A 253 20.54 1.29 3.72
CA LYS A 253 20.38 2.31 4.75
C LYS A 253 21.61 3.21 4.77
N SER A 254 21.40 4.52 4.83
CA SER A 254 22.44 5.55 4.94
C SER A 254 22.00 6.56 5.99
N GLY A 255 22.47 6.40 7.22
CA GLY A 255 22.01 7.18 8.37
C GLY A 255 20.50 7.02 8.61
N LYS A 256 19.77 8.13 8.63
CA LYS A 256 18.30 8.18 8.76
C LYS A 256 17.57 8.09 7.41
N SER A 257 18.21 7.64 6.34
CA SER A 257 17.55 7.57 5.03
C SER A 257 17.86 6.26 4.33
N TYR A 258 17.02 5.91 3.36
CA TYR A 258 17.32 4.82 2.43
C TYR A 258 17.82 5.41 1.13
N VAL A 259 18.81 4.75 0.53
CA VAL A 259 19.44 5.17 -0.71
C VAL A 259 19.35 4.06 -1.74
N VAL A 260 19.05 4.44 -2.98
CA VAL A 260 19.16 3.59 -4.16
C VAL A 260 20.58 3.79 -4.71
N LYS A 261 21.36 2.71 -4.73
CA LYS A 261 22.72 2.68 -5.28
C LYS A 261 22.79 1.69 -6.42
N GLY A 262 23.12 2.15 -7.61
CA GLY A 262 23.49 1.36 -8.77
C GLY A 262 25.01 1.18 -8.86
N ALA A 263 25.51 1.03 -10.08
CA ALA A 263 26.93 0.75 -10.35
C ALA A 263 27.82 2.01 -10.36
N ARG A 264 27.25 3.21 -10.23
CA ARG A 264 28.01 4.48 -10.24
C ARG A 264 28.66 4.73 -8.89
N SER A 265 29.74 5.52 -8.88
CA SER A 265 30.46 5.91 -7.67
C SER A 265 29.65 6.83 -6.74
N CYS A 266 28.61 7.48 -7.27
CA CYS A 266 27.70 8.33 -6.51
C CYS A 266 26.36 7.61 -6.23
N THR A 267 25.66 8.06 -5.18
CA THR A 267 24.32 7.56 -4.84
C THR A 267 23.32 7.92 -5.94
N ASP A 268 22.66 6.94 -6.56
CA ASP A 268 21.70 7.23 -7.65
C ASP A 268 20.45 7.93 -7.13
N GLY A 269 20.00 7.61 -5.92
CA GLY A 269 18.90 8.34 -5.30
C GLY A 269 18.72 8.13 -3.80
N TYR A 270 17.94 9.02 -3.19
CA TYR A 270 17.49 8.98 -1.80
C TYR A 270 15.99 8.73 -1.79
N VAL A 271 15.55 7.65 -1.14
CA VAL A 271 14.13 7.37 -0.95
C VAL A 271 13.51 8.49 -0.12
N THR A 272 12.46 9.12 -0.65
CA THR A 272 11.77 10.22 0.03
C THR A 272 10.41 9.81 0.55
N ASP A 273 9.68 9.00 -0.22
CA ASP A 273 8.34 8.55 0.14
C ASP A 273 8.20 7.04 -0.10
N THR A 274 7.52 6.38 0.82
CA THR A 274 7.16 4.96 0.75
C THR A 274 5.67 4.80 1.04
N GLU A 275 5.03 3.83 0.40
CA GLU A 275 3.70 3.35 0.76
C GLU A 275 3.84 1.91 1.25
N GLY A 276 3.67 1.70 2.57
CA GLY A 276 4.11 0.45 3.20
C GLY A 276 5.63 0.27 3.02
N ASN A 277 6.04 -0.89 2.51
CA ASN A 277 7.46 -1.19 2.22
C ASN A 277 7.86 -0.90 0.76
N ALA A 278 6.98 -0.28 -0.04
CA ALA A 278 7.25 0.01 -1.44
C ALA A 278 7.66 1.49 -1.60
N VAL A 279 8.79 1.73 -2.26
CA VAL A 279 9.19 3.08 -2.65
C VAL A 279 8.20 3.64 -3.65
N THR A 280 7.63 4.81 -3.36
CA THR A 280 6.73 5.54 -4.26
C THR A 280 7.39 6.79 -4.84
N ARG A 281 8.41 7.31 -4.15
CA ARG A 281 9.22 8.43 -4.65
C ARG A 281 10.65 8.36 -4.14
N PHE A 282 11.59 8.76 -4.99
CA PHE A 282 12.96 9.01 -4.59
C PHE A 282 13.51 10.27 -5.27
N LYS A 283 14.48 10.92 -4.63
CA LYS A 283 15.23 12.07 -5.14
C LYS A 283 16.52 11.58 -5.77
N SER A 284 16.98 12.08 -6.91
CA SER A 284 18.30 11.70 -7.43
C SER A 284 19.42 12.06 -6.44
N GLY A 285 20.55 11.34 -6.48
CA GLY A 285 21.72 11.67 -5.66
C GLY A 285 22.95 12.10 -6.47
N CYS A 286 23.05 11.71 -7.74
CA CYS A 286 24.13 12.13 -8.63
C CYS A 286 23.75 13.38 -9.43
N TYR A 287 24.51 14.47 -9.27
CA TYR A 287 24.43 15.68 -10.09
C TYR A 287 25.80 16.00 -10.67
N SER A 288 25.84 16.46 -11.92
CA SER A 288 26.98 17.22 -12.43
C SER A 288 27.07 18.55 -11.68
N SER A 289 28.25 19.16 -11.64
CA SER A 289 28.42 20.51 -11.06
C SER A 289 27.37 21.47 -11.66
N GLY A 290 26.54 22.08 -10.81
CA GLY A 290 25.41 22.95 -11.21
C GLY A 290 24.05 22.25 -11.44
N GLY A 291 23.96 20.93 -11.32
CA GLY A 291 22.72 20.16 -11.50
C GLY A 291 21.73 20.31 -10.34
N LYS A 292 20.44 20.51 -10.66
CA LYS A 292 19.35 20.56 -9.68
C LYS A 292 18.83 19.18 -9.33
N ALA A 293 18.30 19.06 -8.11
CA ALA A 293 17.66 17.84 -7.68
C ALA A 293 16.39 17.48 -8.43
N MET A 294 16.36 16.28 -9.02
CA MET A 294 15.18 15.70 -9.63
C MET A 294 14.51 14.75 -8.65
N TYR A 295 13.18 14.75 -8.66
CA TYR A 295 12.39 13.76 -7.96
C TYR A 295 11.77 12.81 -8.96
N PHE A 296 11.78 11.54 -8.62
CA PHE A 296 11.26 10.45 -9.40
C PHE A 296 10.03 9.91 -8.72
N HIS A 297 8.91 9.94 -9.42
CA HIS A 297 7.65 9.42 -8.92
C HIS A 297 7.34 8.12 -9.63
N ARG A 298 6.83 7.13 -8.89
CA ARG A 298 6.37 5.88 -9.48
C ARG A 298 5.26 6.20 -10.48
N ALA A 299 5.49 5.90 -11.75
CA ALA A 299 4.47 6.00 -12.77
C ALA A 299 3.38 4.97 -12.42
N LYS A 300 2.15 5.44 -12.28
CA LYS A 300 0.99 4.56 -12.15
C LYS A 300 0.92 3.72 -13.43
N HIS A 301 0.76 2.40 -13.29
CA HIS A 301 0.77 1.45 -14.42
C HIS A 301 -0.05 1.99 -15.59
N ALA A 302 0.51 1.85 -16.80
CA ALA A 302 -0.01 2.41 -18.04
C ALA A 302 -1.34 1.80 -18.51
N SER A 303 -2.01 0.94 -17.74
CA SER A 303 -3.46 0.75 -17.88
C SER A 303 -4.24 2.04 -17.59
N SER A 304 -3.59 3.05 -16.99
CA SER A 304 -4.17 4.37 -16.72
C SER A 304 -3.49 5.53 -17.46
N ALA A 305 -2.50 5.28 -18.33
CA ALA A 305 -1.83 6.35 -19.08
C ALA A 305 -2.69 6.95 -20.22
N ALA A 306 -3.86 6.36 -20.50
CA ALA A 306 -4.94 6.95 -21.29
C ALA A 306 -6.09 7.54 -20.43
N VAL A 307 -5.98 7.52 -19.10
CA VAL A 307 -7.05 7.85 -18.14
C VAL A 307 -6.72 9.13 -17.36
N ASN A 308 -6.30 10.18 -18.07
CA ASN A 308 -6.62 11.55 -17.64
C ASN A 308 -7.83 12.07 -18.43
N ARG A 309 -8.66 11.16 -18.95
CA ARG A 309 -9.99 11.50 -19.47
C ARG A 309 -10.96 11.28 -18.33
N VAL A 310 -11.38 12.38 -17.71
CA VAL A 310 -12.62 12.41 -16.94
C VAL A 310 -13.73 12.13 -17.95
N GLN A 311 -14.16 10.86 -18.06
CA GLN A 311 -15.29 10.47 -18.90
C GLN A 311 -16.56 10.69 -18.11
N THR A 312 -17.24 11.79 -18.42
CA THR A 312 -18.54 12.11 -17.84
C THR A 312 -19.57 12.35 -18.94
N ASN A 313 -20.79 11.89 -18.69
CA ASN A 313 -21.94 12.28 -19.50
C ASN A 313 -22.32 13.73 -19.13
N GLY A 314 -21.75 14.70 -19.85
CA GLY A 314 -21.97 16.13 -19.63
C GLY A 314 -20.87 16.82 -18.81
N ILE A 315 -21.18 18.02 -18.34
CA ILE A 315 -20.29 18.81 -17.47
C ILE A 315 -20.41 18.26 -16.05
N PRO A 316 -19.32 17.83 -15.39
CA PRO A 316 -19.38 17.35 -14.03
C PRO A 316 -19.75 18.48 -13.06
N LYS A 317 -20.38 18.11 -11.95
CA LYS A 317 -20.73 19.03 -10.87
C LYS A 317 -19.60 19.07 -9.83
N ILE A 318 -19.44 20.19 -9.13
CA ILE A 318 -18.53 20.33 -7.98
C ILE A 318 -19.32 20.75 -6.75
N SER A 319 -19.18 20.02 -5.65
CA SER A 319 -19.81 20.34 -4.38
C SER A 319 -19.01 19.72 -3.24
N GLY A 320 -19.07 20.33 -2.06
CA GLY A 320 -18.36 19.90 -0.85
C GLY A 320 -17.07 20.68 -0.60
N THR A 321 -16.41 20.29 0.49
CA THR A 321 -15.17 20.92 0.95
C THR A 321 -13.98 20.21 0.34
N PHE A 322 -13.05 20.96 -0.25
CA PHE A 322 -11.81 20.47 -0.80
C PHE A 322 -10.64 21.09 -0.05
N ILE A 323 -9.60 20.29 0.18
CA ILE A 323 -8.37 20.73 0.85
C ILE A 323 -7.15 20.42 0.02
N ALA A 324 -6.17 21.32 0.03
CA ALA A 324 -4.89 21.14 -0.65
C ALA A 324 -4.06 20.00 -0.01
N ASP A 325 -3.39 19.21 -0.85
CA ASP A 325 -2.44 18.17 -0.46
C ASP A 325 -1.12 18.71 0.12
N LYS A 326 -0.88 20.01 -0.07
CA LYS A 326 0.34 20.69 0.36
C LYS A 326 0.00 21.93 1.16
N LYS A 327 0.77 22.13 2.23
CA LYS A 327 0.78 23.37 2.98
C LYS A 327 1.50 24.47 2.20
N ASP A 328 1.01 25.68 2.36
CA ASP A 328 1.54 26.92 1.81
C ASP A 328 1.81 27.88 2.97
N TYR A 329 2.75 28.81 2.80
CA TYR A 329 3.24 29.66 3.88
C TYR A 329 2.83 31.11 3.65
N TRP A 330 2.09 31.68 4.60
CA TRP A 330 1.72 33.08 4.60
C TRP A 330 1.50 33.57 6.02
N GLY A 331 1.69 34.87 6.28
CA GLY A 331 1.42 35.45 7.61
C GLY A 331 2.20 34.81 8.78
N GLY A 332 3.39 34.26 8.53
CA GLY A 332 4.22 33.64 9.58
C GLY A 332 3.88 32.19 9.92
N GLN A 333 2.88 31.58 9.25
CA GLN A 333 2.40 30.24 9.57
C GLN A 333 2.18 29.41 8.30
N TYR A 334 2.11 28.09 8.47
CA TYR A 334 1.77 27.17 7.39
C TYR A 334 0.30 26.80 7.43
N TYR A 335 -0.32 26.75 6.25
CA TYR A 335 -1.74 26.47 6.11
C TYR A 335 -2.02 25.60 4.88
N TYR A 336 -3.07 24.81 4.92
CA TYR A 336 -3.66 24.19 3.74
C TYR A 336 -4.73 25.12 3.18
N ARG A 337 -4.73 25.32 1.86
CA ARG A 337 -5.82 26.04 1.19
C ARG A 337 -7.07 25.16 1.15
N MET A 338 -8.23 25.77 1.37
CA MET A 338 -9.51 25.09 1.31
C MET A 338 -10.48 25.82 0.40
N TYR A 339 -11.39 25.05 -0.21
CA TYR A 339 -12.52 25.57 -0.96
C TYR A 339 -13.77 24.80 -0.58
N HIS A 340 -14.89 25.49 -0.32
CA HIS A 340 -16.18 24.83 -0.16
C HIS A 340 -17.09 25.23 -1.30
N PHE A 341 -17.46 24.26 -2.14
CA PHE A 341 -18.34 24.45 -3.29
C PHE A 341 -19.78 24.07 -2.93
N TYR A 342 -20.74 24.94 -3.25
CA TYR A 342 -22.15 24.71 -2.88
C TYR A 342 -22.93 23.88 -3.90
N GLY A 343 -22.36 23.59 -5.08
CA GLY A 343 -23.06 22.86 -6.16
C GLY A 343 -23.94 23.74 -7.04
N ASP A 344 -24.18 25.00 -6.66
CA ASP A 344 -24.94 26.01 -7.40
C ASP A 344 -24.06 26.88 -8.31
N GLY A 345 -22.79 26.50 -8.51
CA GLY A 345 -21.80 27.32 -9.22
C GLY A 345 -21.19 28.42 -8.34
N THR A 346 -21.34 28.36 -7.02
CA THR A 346 -20.63 29.23 -6.08
C THR A 346 -19.72 28.45 -5.13
N TYR A 347 -18.76 29.14 -4.54
CA TYR A 347 -17.83 28.62 -3.54
C TYR A 347 -17.37 29.69 -2.56
N VAL A 348 -16.82 29.27 -1.43
CA VAL A 348 -16.02 30.11 -0.52
C VAL A 348 -14.61 29.55 -0.42
N ASP A 349 -13.63 30.44 -0.38
CA ASP A 349 -12.24 30.10 -0.07
C ASP A 349 -12.00 30.09 1.45
N GLY A 350 -11.02 29.30 1.88
CA GLY A 350 -10.66 29.20 3.30
C GLY A 350 -9.27 28.60 3.48
N SER A 351 -8.95 28.32 4.73
CA SER A 351 -7.67 27.73 5.11
C SER A 351 -7.77 26.88 6.35
N GLN A 352 -6.88 25.92 6.46
CA GLN A 352 -6.65 25.16 7.70
C GLN A 352 -5.22 25.38 8.16
N ASN A 353 -5.03 25.85 9.39
CA ASN A 353 -3.69 25.96 9.97
C ASN A 353 -3.06 24.56 10.09
N ALA A 354 -1.86 24.39 9.54
CA ALA A 354 -1.22 23.08 9.45
C ALA A 354 -0.72 22.55 10.81
N ALA A 355 -0.51 23.42 11.80
CA ALA A 355 -0.06 23.05 13.13
C ALA A 355 -1.24 22.81 14.10
N SER A 356 -2.20 23.72 14.15
CA SER A 356 -3.33 23.64 15.08
C SER A 356 -4.55 22.90 14.51
N GLY A 357 -4.60 22.67 13.19
CA GLY A 357 -5.77 22.11 12.53
C GLY A 357 -6.97 23.04 12.47
N LYS A 358 -6.88 24.26 13.01
CA LYS A 358 -7.98 25.25 13.04
C LYS A 358 -8.36 25.66 11.62
N VAL A 359 -9.64 25.49 11.28
CA VAL A 359 -10.22 25.88 9.99
C VAL A 359 -10.79 27.29 10.08
N ASN A 360 -10.53 28.10 9.05
CA ASN A 360 -11.12 29.41 8.85
C ASN A 360 -11.65 29.50 7.41
N MET A 361 -12.97 29.61 7.26
CA MET A 361 -13.63 29.74 5.96
C MET A 361 -14.09 31.18 5.77
N GLY A 362 -13.91 31.72 4.57
CA GLY A 362 -14.48 33.01 4.19
C GLY A 362 -16.00 32.96 4.13
N SER A 363 -16.63 34.12 4.29
CA SER A 363 -18.08 34.31 4.16
C SER A 363 -18.52 34.72 2.76
N ASN A 364 -17.60 35.27 1.96
CA ASN A 364 -17.91 35.84 0.65
C ASN A 364 -18.03 34.74 -0.40
N ARG A 365 -19.26 34.44 -0.81
CA ARG A 365 -19.52 33.52 -1.92
C ARG A 365 -19.03 34.10 -3.24
N ARG A 366 -18.19 33.34 -3.94
CA ARG A 366 -17.65 33.66 -5.26
C ARG A 366 -18.26 32.74 -6.30
N LYS A 367 -18.40 33.21 -7.53
CA LYS A 367 -18.83 32.36 -8.65
C LYS A 367 -17.68 31.49 -9.13
N CYS A 368 -17.99 30.24 -9.45
CA CYS A 368 -17.13 29.32 -10.18
C CYS A 368 -17.86 28.79 -11.42
N LYS A 369 -17.09 28.52 -12.48
CA LYS A 369 -17.58 27.86 -13.69
C LYS A 369 -16.75 26.63 -13.95
N ILE A 370 -17.42 25.52 -14.26
CA ILE A 370 -16.79 24.33 -14.81
C ILE A 370 -16.99 24.38 -16.31
N SER A 371 -15.90 24.32 -17.06
CA SER A 371 -15.95 24.30 -18.53
C SER A 371 -15.03 23.24 -19.09
N LYS A 372 -15.36 22.72 -20.26
CA LYS A 372 -14.49 21.82 -21.01
C LYS A 372 -13.38 22.64 -21.68
N SER A 373 -12.14 22.17 -21.59
CA SER A 373 -10.97 22.73 -22.27
C SER A 373 -10.17 21.57 -22.88
N GLY A 374 -10.33 21.37 -24.19
CA GLY A 374 -9.82 20.19 -24.88
C GLY A 374 -10.38 18.89 -24.27
N ASN A 375 -9.48 18.03 -23.81
CA ASN A 375 -9.83 16.75 -23.17
C ASN A 375 -10.01 16.84 -21.65
N TYR A 376 -10.00 18.05 -21.09
CA TYR A 376 -10.04 18.29 -19.64
C TYR A 376 -11.27 19.11 -19.25
N TYR A 377 -11.65 19.02 -17.98
CA TYR A 377 -12.52 20.01 -17.35
C TYR A 377 -11.67 20.94 -16.51
N VAL A 378 -12.00 22.23 -16.55
CA VAL A 378 -11.35 23.26 -15.75
C VAL A 378 -12.36 23.90 -14.81
N VAL A 379 -11.95 24.10 -13.56
CA VAL A 379 -12.64 24.90 -12.56
C VAL A 379 -12.05 26.30 -12.64
N ARG A 380 -12.89 27.31 -12.88
CA ARG A 380 -12.51 28.72 -12.93
C ARG A 380 -13.33 29.54 -11.95
N GLY A 381 -12.70 30.14 -10.96
CA GLY A 381 -13.25 31.24 -10.18
C GLY A 381 -13.09 32.55 -10.94
N GLY A 382 -13.83 33.58 -10.53
CA GLY A 382 -13.84 34.91 -11.18
C GLY A 382 -12.52 35.70 -11.16
N GLY A 383 -11.38 35.06 -10.83
CA GLY A 383 -10.06 35.66 -10.86
C GLY A 383 -9.38 35.58 -12.24
N SER A 384 -8.21 36.21 -12.36
CA SER A 384 -7.44 36.30 -13.61
C SER A 384 -6.75 34.99 -14.04
N CYS A 385 -6.94 33.89 -13.31
CA CYS A 385 -6.24 32.63 -13.55
C CYS A 385 -7.18 31.43 -13.33
N THR A 386 -6.85 30.28 -13.96
CA THR A 386 -7.68 29.07 -13.85
C THR A 386 -7.46 28.40 -12.48
N ASP A 387 -8.50 28.32 -11.65
CA ASP A 387 -8.40 27.75 -10.31
C ASP A 387 -7.92 26.29 -10.30
N GLY A 388 -8.34 25.47 -11.29
CA GLY A 388 -7.74 24.15 -11.45
C GLY A 388 -8.24 23.28 -12.59
N TYR A 389 -7.54 22.17 -12.82
CA TYR A 389 -7.86 21.12 -13.78
C TYR A 389 -8.45 19.92 -13.04
N VAL A 390 -9.62 19.46 -13.43
CA VAL A 390 -10.26 18.28 -12.84
C VAL A 390 -9.42 17.04 -13.14
N THR A 391 -9.07 16.28 -12.10
CA THR A 391 -8.29 15.04 -12.24
C THR A 391 -9.14 13.81 -12.02
N ASP A 392 -10.11 13.87 -11.09
CA ASP A 392 -10.91 12.71 -10.72
C ASP A 392 -12.39 13.08 -10.52
N THR A 393 -13.28 12.21 -11.00
CA THR A 393 -14.72 12.29 -10.78
C THR A 393 -15.30 10.97 -10.29
N LYS A 394 -16.38 11.03 -9.51
CA LYS A 394 -17.20 9.87 -9.13
C LYS A 394 -18.66 10.21 -9.35
N ALA A 395 -19.40 9.39 -10.11
CA ALA A 395 -20.81 9.63 -10.42
C ALA A 395 -21.10 11.06 -10.94
N ASN A 396 -20.30 11.54 -11.89
CA ASN A 396 -20.38 12.91 -12.44
C ASN A 396 -20.12 14.06 -11.43
N MET A 397 -19.59 13.75 -10.24
CA MET A 397 -19.13 14.72 -9.25
C MET A 397 -17.61 14.80 -9.25
N ILE A 398 -17.05 16.01 -9.24
CA ILE A 398 -15.62 16.24 -9.06
C ILE A 398 -15.23 15.80 -7.65
N THR A 399 -14.19 14.98 -7.55
CA THR A 399 -13.64 14.50 -6.27
C THR A 399 -12.19 14.95 -6.06
N ARG A 400 -11.53 15.37 -7.14
CA ARG A 400 -10.20 15.97 -7.09
C ARG A 400 -9.95 16.89 -8.28
N PHE A 401 -9.23 17.98 -8.02
CA PHE A 401 -8.69 18.86 -9.07
C PHE A 401 -7.29 19.36 -8.70
N LYS A 402 -6.51 19.75 -9.70
CA LYS A 402 -5.14 20.27 -9.57
C LYS A 402 -5.14 21.78 -9.79
N SER A 403 -4.50 22.58 -8.94
CA SER A 403 -4.48 24.04 -9.12
C SER A 403 -3.87 24.46 -10.46
N GLY A 404 -4.47 25.46 -11.08
CA GLY A 404 -4.01 26.04 -12.35
C GLY A 404 -3.25 27.37 -12.21
N CYS A 405 -3.24 27.98 -11.02
CA CYS A 405 -2.47 29.20 -10.73
C CYS A 405 -1.35 28.94 -9.73
N TYR A 406 -0.16 29.45 -10.05
CA TYR A 406 0.99 29.49 -9.15
C TYR A 406 1.47 30.94 -9.03
N SER A 407 1.77 31.39 -7.82
CA SER A 407 2.65 32.54 -7.64
C SER A 407 4.06 32.20 -8.17
N SER A 408 4.89 33.20 -8.43
CA SER A 408 6.31 32.96 -8.77
C SER A 408 6.96 32.11 -7.67
N GLY A 409 7.38 30.88 -8.02
CA GLY A 409 7.92 29.89 -7.08
C GLY A 409 6.91 28.89 -6.49
N GLY A 410 5.61 29.02 -6.78
CA GLY A 410 4.54 28.13 -6.31
C GLY A 410 4.57 26.74 -6.97
N LYS A 411 4.27 25.69 -6.18
CA LYS A 411 4.15 24.32 -6.67
C LYS A 411 2.70 23.98 -7.01
N ALA A 412 2.51 23.06 -7.96
CA ALA A 412 1.23 22.37 -8.17
C ALA A 412 0.67 21.78 -6.88
N MET A 413 -0.56 22.17 -6.53
CA MET A 413 -1.34 21.60 -5.44
C MET A 413 -2.47 20.77 -6.01
N TYR A 414 -2.81 19.68 -5.33
CA TYR A 414 -4.01 18.91 -5.60
C TYR A 414 -5.00 19.18 -4.49
N PHE A 415 -6.26 19.37 -4.86
CA PHE A 415 -7.38 19.60 -3.97
C PHE A 415 -8.23 18.35 -3.96
N GLU A 416 -8.36 17.72 -2.80
CA GLU A 416 -9.12 16.50 -2.61
C GLU A 416 -10.39 16.79 -1.80
N LEU A 417 -11.51 16.19 -2.20
CA LEU A 417 -12.77 16.28 -1.48
C LEU A 417 -12.62 15.66 -0.09
N VAL A 418 -12.84 16.47 0.95
CA VAL A 418 -12.92 16.04 2.34
C VAL A 418 -14.15 15.15 2.50
N ARG A 419 -13.93 13.92 3.00
CA ARG A 419 -14.98 12.91 3.20
C ARG A 419 -15.47 12.86 4.63
#